data_AF-A0A0F7IIM3-F1
#
_entry.id   AF-A0A0F7IIM3-F1
#
_cell.length_a   1.000
_cell.length_b   1.000
_cell.length_c   1.000
_cell.angle_alpha   90.00
_cell.angle_beta   90.00
_cell.angle_gamma   90.00
#
_symmetry.space_group_name_H-M   'P 1'
#
loop_
_entity.id
_entity.type
_entity.pdbx_description
1 polymer ?
#
loop_
_entity_poly.entity_id
_entity_poly.type
_entity_poly.pdbx_seq_one_letter_code
_entity_poly.pdbx_strand_id
1 'polypeptide(L)'
;MSRSYSIKKVEIVDDPVFLKVAKLEVFDKKIENFTRSVDRYTYKKTLECSLREFDSLINEIHIRMDLETLRKIDNDPDEQKKFIYRNVRFLDYKKLINIFLLKIIIKKNEKIEKKDLEYINSLLLYQLNDIYVVPILEFEGEIDKPTRVQIYNKFVEELLKEKNTVNPNLRIAISIPSYYPRRRLDSLFSLYEIENKEPTFIVVDFAYQRATDPSRIGIIPTINSYFLENNNEKYFIYGFNVKPYKKGEQTPLSEEIMLIESGFNAVGAPYKNKKIKLAFSPRTWDHLNKIFQNTDYKYHPLSEKDKRLLLENWLQQFLEFNVNLKEVKSTVNKYVRQYNFYSLNKEFLQISEKIWKSELEVLEEQILNKEVTLKANELAKKILKNKPKSNKHDITLDKFI
;
A
#
# COMPACT_ATOMS: atom_id res chain seq x y z
N MET A 1 -23.09 -14.21 3.99
CA MET A 1 -21.88 -14.13 4.82
C MET A 1 -21.34 -12.71 4.72
N SER A 2 -21.11 -12.02 5.84
CA SER A 2 -20.49 -10.69 5.80
C SER A 2 -19.05 -10.83 5.33
N ARG A 3 -18.63 -10.02 4.35
CA ARG A 3 -17.21 -9.93 3.99
C ARG A 3 -16.47 -9.42 5.21
N SER A 4 -15.43 -10.12 5.64
CA SER A 4 -14.70 -9.74 6.83
C SER A 4 -13.27 -10.19 6.69
N TYR A 5 -12.35 -9.32 7.05
CA TYR A 5 -10.92 -9.61 7.13
C TYR A 5 -10.50 -9.72 8.58
N SER A 6 -9.38 -10.39 8.84
CA SER A 6 -8.78 -10.48 10.16
C SER A 6 -7.26 -10.47 10.11
N ILE A 7 -6.65 -10.05 11.21
CA ILE A 7 -5.22 -10.04 11.48
C ILE A 7 -5.00 -11.02 12.64
N LYS A 8 -4.39 -12.18 12.36
CA LYS A 8 -4.37 -13.32 13.30
C LYS A 8 -3.05 -13.51 14.03
N LYS A 9 -1.93 -13.21 13.38
CA LYS A 9 -0.57 -13.37 13.93
C LYS A 9 0.24 -12.12 13.60
N VAL A 10 0.96 -11.58 14.57
CA VAL A 10 1.80 -10.39 14.42
C VAL A 10 3.13 -10.67 15.10
N GLU A 11 4.23 -10.37 14.40
CA GLU A 11 5.58 -10.36 14.99
C GLU A 11 6.15 -8.96 14.80
N ILE A 12 6.79 -8.45 15.85
CA ILE A 12 7.41 -7.15 15.86
C ILE A 12 8.88 -7.33 16.21
N VAL A 13 9.75 -6.81 15.35
CA VAL A 13 11.18 -6.65 15.61
C VAL A 13 11.42 -5.15 15.79
N ASP A 14 11.96 -4.77 16.95
CA ASP A 14 12.10 -3.36 17.37
C ASP A 14 13.51 -2.80 17.12
N ASP A 15 14.52 -3.64 16.85
CA ASP A 15 15.94 -3.28 16.65
C ASP A 15 16.53 -4.13 15.50
N PRO A 16 17.35 -3.58 14.58
CA PRO A 16 17.75 -2.18 14.41
C PRO A 16 16.60 -1.24 13.98
N VAL A 17 15.60 -1.80 13.29
CA VAL A 17 14.46 -1.10 12.68
C VAL A 17 13.14 -1.56 13.31
N PHE A 18 12.04 -0.85 13.04
CA PHE A 18 10.69 -1.28 13.43
C PHE A 18 10.07 -2.10 12.31
N LEU A 19 10.29 -3.42 12.30
CA LEU A 19 9.67 -4.35 11.37
C LEU A 19 8.45 -4.99 12.03
N LYS A 20 7.31 -4.95 11.33
CA LYS A 20 6.07 -5.56 11.81
C LYS A 20 5.44 -6.44 10.74
N VAL A 21 5.63 -7.75 10.84
CA VAL A 21 4.97 -8.71 9.93
C VAL A 21 3.64 -9.13 10.53
N ALA A 22 2.59 -9.12 9.72
CA ALA A 22 1.25 -9.49 10.16
C ALA A 22 0.59 -10.42 9.15
N LYS A 23 -0.11 -11.44 9.64
CA LYS A 23 -0.93 -12.34 8.83
C LYS A 23 -2.31 -11.74 8.60
N LEU A 24 -2.56 -11.29 7.38
CA LEU A 24 -3.88 -10.86 6.88
C LEU A 24 -4.64 -12.06 6.34
N GLU A 25 -5.86 -12.28 6.81
CA GLU A 25 -6.78 -13.30 6.29
C GLU A 25 -8.06 -12.65 5.80
N VAL A 26 -8.50 -13.03 4.60
CA VAL A 26 -9.76 -12.59 3.99
C VAL A 26 -10.40 -13.79 3.31
N PHE A 27 -11.48 -14.31 3.90
CA PHE A 27 -12.08 -15.59 3.50
C PHE A 27 -11.07 -16.74 3.51
N ASP A 28 -10.84 -17.37 2.35
CA ASP A 28 -9.88 -18.45 2.10
C ASP A 28 -8.49 -17.94 1.69
N LYS A 29 -8.31 -16.62 1.58
CA LYS A 29 -7.06 -15.98 1.17
C LYS A 29 -6.27 -15.53 2.38
N LYS A 30 -4.94 -15.64 2.32
CA LYS A 30 -4.05 -15.17 3.38
C LYS A 30 -2.80 -14.51 2.81
N ILE A 31 -2.29 -13.49 3.49
CA ILE A 31 -0.97 -12.91 3.22
C ILE A 31 -0.21 -12.92 4.55
N GLU A 32 0.92 -13.62 4.57
CA GLU A 32 1.78 -13.75 5.76
C GLU A 32 3.13 -13.06 5.61
N ASN A 33 3.37 -12.42 4.46
CA ASN A 33 4.63 -11.76 4.15
C ASN A 33 4.40 -10.28 3.88
N PHE A 34 5.47 -9.50 4.00
CA PHE A 34 5.53 -8.20 3.37
C PHE A 34 5.27 -8.33 1.86
N THR A 35 4.55 -7.37 1.28
CA THR A 35 4.19 -7.49 -0.14
C THR A 35 4.08 -6.16 -0.87
N ARG A 36 4.51 -6.15 -2.13
CA ARG A 36 4.12 -5.16 -3.11
C ARG A 36 2.86 -5.64 -3.83
N SER A 37 1.84 -4.80 -3.90
CA SER A 37 0.60 -5.14 -4.60
C SER A 37 0.80 -5.24 -6.12
N VAL A 38 -0.08 -6.01 -6.74
CA VAL A 38 -0.24 -6.07 -8.20
C VAL A 38 -1.31 -5.07 -8.63
N ASP A 39 -1.20 -4.57 -9.86
CA ASP A 39 -2.18 -3.67 -10.46
C ASP A 39 -2.59 -4.17 -11.85
N ARG A 40 -3.49 -3.44 -12.52
CA ARG A 40 -3.95 -3.78 -13.87
C ARG A 40 -2.85 -3.81 -14.95
N TYR A 41 -1.66 -3.27 -14.65
CA TYR A 41 -0.50 -3.23 -15.55
C TYR A 41 0.50 -4.36 -15.27
N THR A 42 0.32 -5.15 -14.23
CA THR A 42 1.09 -6.37 -13.98
C THR A 42 0.86 -7.37 -15.11
N TYR A 43 1.93 -7.89 -15.70
CA TYR A 43 1.83 -8.89 -16.76
C TYR A 43 1.42 -10.25 -16.21
N LYS A 44 0.61 -10.98 -16.98
CA LYS A 44 0.13 -12.32 -16.62
C LYS A 44 1.28 -13.28 -16.27
N LYS A 45 2.31 -13.41 -17.12
CA LYS A 45 3.47 -14.28 -16.83
C LYS A 45 4.19 -13.90 -15.54
N THR A 46 4.46 -12.60 -15.33
CA THR A 46 5.08 -12.11 -14.08
C THR A 46 4.23 -12.46 -12.86
N LEU A 47 2.91 -12.26 -12.96
CA LEU A 47 1.96 -12.56 -11.90
C LEU A 47 1.91 -14.05 -11.58
N GLU A 48 1.83 -14.92 -12.60
CA GLU A 48 1.83 -16.38 -12.42
C GLU A 48 3.10 -16.87 -11.73
N CYS A 49 4.27 -16.36 -12.14
CA CYS A 49 5.53 -16.68 -11.47
C CYS A 49 5.51 -16.20 -10.00
N SER A 50 5.04 -14.98 -9.77
CA SER A 50 4.97 -14.38 -8.45
C SER A 50 4.02 -15.12 -7.50
N LEU A 51 2.87 -15.59 -8.00
CA LEU A 51 1.89 -16.36 -7.19
C LEU A 51 2.35 -17.80 -6.90
N ARG A 52 3.30 -18.35 -7.66
CA ARG A 52 3.94 -19.63 -7.33
C ARG A 52 4.92 -19.47 -6.17
N GLU A 53 5.62 -18.35 -6.10
CA GLU A 53 6.68 -18.10 -5.12
C GLU A 53 6.17 -17.42 -3.84
N PHE A 54 5.29 -16.43 -3.96
CA PHE A 54 4.82 -15.60 -2.84
C PHE A 54 3.47 -16.05 -2.28
N ASP A 55 2.88 -17.10 -2.85
CA ASP A 55 1.53 -17.63 -2.60
C ASP A 55 0.40 -16.63 -2.91
N SER A 56 0.28 -15.56 -2.13
CA SER A 56 -0.83 -14.60 -2.19
C SER A 56 -0.36 -13.15 -2.17
N LEU A 57 -1.10 -12.29 -2.87
CA LEU A 57 -0.77 -10.88 -3.04
C LEU A 57 -2.03 -10.02 -2.97
N ILE A 58 -1.85 -8.72 -2.70
CA ILE A 58 -2.93 -7.72 -2.83
C ILE A 58 -3.07 -7.35 -4.32
N ASN A 59 -4.27 -7.44 -4.86
CA ASN A 59 -4.63 -6.85 -6.16
C ASN A 59 -5.26 -5.48 -5.93
N GLU A 60 -4.50 -4.44 -6.25
CA GLU A 60 -4.91 -3.05 -6.09
C GLU A 60 -5.68 -2.57 -7.31
N ILE A 61 -6.94 -2.18 -7.08
CA ILE A 61 -7.82 -1.65 -8.10
C ILE A 61 -8.02 -0.16 -7.80
N HIS A 62 -7.14 0.65 -8.35
CA HIS A 62 -7.23 2.11 -8.21
C HIS A 62 -8.26 2.69 -9.17
N ILE A 63 -9.28 3.31 -8.59
CA ILE A 63 -10.35 4.00 -9.28
C ILE A 63 -10.27 5.47 -8.91
N ARG A 64 -10.14 6.35 -9.91
CA ARG A 64 -10.13 7.80 -9.72
C ARG A 64 -11.17 8.43 -10.64
N MET A 65 -12.15 9.12 -10.06
CA MET A 65 -13.23 9.76 -10.80
C MET A 65 -13.67 11.06 -10.13
N ASP A 66 -14.25 11.98 -10.89
CA ASP A 66 -14.95 13.12 -10.31
C ASP A 66 -16.42 12.79 -9.99
N LEU A 67 -17.05 13.64 -9.17
CA LEU A 67 -18.41 13.43 -8.69
C LEU A 67 -19.45 13.45 -9.83
N GLU A 68 -19.24 14.30 -10.82
CA GLU A 68 -20.07 14.37 -12.03
C GLU A 68 -20.04 13.04 -12.81
N THR A 69 -18.86 12.47 -13.01
CA THR A 69 -18.68 11.16 -13.66
C THR A 69 -19.33 10.06 -12.84
N LEU A 70 -19.20 10.11 -11.51
CA LEU A 70 -19.85 9.15 -10.60
C LEU A 70 -21.37 9.15 -10.78
N ARG A 71 -22.00 10.33 -10.76
CA ARG A 71 -23.44 10.50 -10.99
C ARG A 71 -23.89 10.06 -12.37
N LYS A 72 -23.08 10.35 -13.40
CA LYS A 72 -23.38 9.89 -14.76
C LYS A 72 -23.41 8.37 -14.85
N ILE A 73 -22.45 7.69 -14.22
CA ILE A 73 -22.39 6.23 -14.22
C ILE A 73 -23.56 5.65 -13.42
N ASP A 74 -23.89 6.21 -12.25
CA ASP A 74 -25.02 5.73 -11.44
C ASP A 74 -26.35 5.73 -12.20
N ASN A 75 -26.61 6.78 -12.98
CA ASN A 75 -27.87 6.93 -13.72
C ASN A 75 -28.00 6.07 -15.00
N ASP A 76 -26.96 5.34 -15.42
CA ASP A 76 -26.97 4.57 -16.68
C ASP A 76 -26.39 3.14 -16.49
N PRO A 77 -27.24 2.10 -16.50
CA PRO A 77 -26.81 0.70 -16.34
C PRO A 77 -25.75 0.23 -17.35
N ASP A 78 -25.74 0.76 -18.56
CA ASP A 78 -24.75 0.38 -19.57
C ASP A 78 -23.40 1.06 -19.28
N GLU A 79 -23.41 2.30 -18.81
CA GLU A 79 -22.19 2.95 -18.31
C GLU A 79 -21.66 2.28 -17.05
N GLN A 80 -22.51 1.78 -16.14
CA GLN A 80 -22.08 0.97 -14.99
C GLN A 80 -21.33 -0.29 -15.44
N LYS A 81 -21.91 -1.05 -16.38
CA LYS A 81 -21.27 -2.26 -16.93
C LYS A 81 -19.93 -1.94 -17.60
N LYS A 82 -19.89 -0.91 -18.44
CA LYS A 82 -18.65 -0.46 -19.10
C LYS A 82 -17.62 0.00 -18.07
N PHE A 83 -18.06 0.71 -17.04
CA PHE A 83 -17.19 1.22 -15.98
C PHE A 83 -16.51 0.07 -15.23
N ILE A 84 -17.28 -0.91 -14.76
CA ILE A 84 -16.74 -2.11 -14.10
C ILE A 84 -15.80 -2.85 -15.05
N TYR A 85 -16.23 -3.15 -16.28
CA TYR A 85 -15.41 -3.89 -17.24
C TYR A 85 -14.08 -3.19 -17.59
N ARG A 86 -14.08 -1.86 -17.73
CA ARG A 86 -12.89 -1.08 -18.13
C ARG A 86 -11.94 -0.78 -16.97
N ASN A 87 -12.46 -0.51 -15.79
CA ASN A 87 -11.66 0.00 -14.66
C ASN A 87 -11.33 -1.08 -13.66
N VAL A 88 -12.12 -2.15 -13.63
CA VAL A 88 -12.03 -3.19 -12.62
C VAL A 88 -11.56 -4.47 -13.31
N ARG A 89 -10.28 -4.50 -13.65
CA ARG A 89 -9.64 -5.75 -14.10
C ARG A 89 -9.30 -6.57 -12.87
N PHE A 90 -10.28 -7.34 -12.39
CA PHE A 90 -10.02 -8.38 -11.43
C PHE A 90 -9.03 -9.35 -12.06
N LEU A 91 -7.86 -9.45 -11.44
CA LEU A 91 -6.98 -10.57 -11.68
C LEU A 91 -7.65 -11.72 -10.93
N ASP A 92 -8.47 -12.49 -11.65
CA ASP A 92 -9.29 -13.55 -11.06
C ASP A 92 -8.43 -14.79 -10.74
N TYR A 93 -7.60 -14.63 -9.71
CA TYR A 93 -6.84 -15.69 -9.11
C TYR A 93 -7.35 -15.86 -7.68
N LYS A 94 -7.67 -17.11 -7.31
CA LYS A 94 -8.10 -17.46 -5.95
C LYS A 94 -7.16 -16.94 -4.86
N LYS A 95 -5.89 -16.71 -5.21
CA LYS A 95 -4.84 -16.25 -4.30
C LYS A 95 -4.70 -14.73 -4.18
N LEU A 96 -5.52 -13.92 -4.85
CA LEU A 96 -5.43 -12.46 -4.81
C LEU A 96 -6.49 -11.82 -3.92
N ILE A 97 -6.06 -10.99 -2.98
CA ILE A 97 -6.95 -10.15 -2.17
C ILE A 97 -7.20 -8.85 -2.94
N ASN A 98 -8.40 -8.70 -3.47
CA ASN A 98 -8.81 -7.54 -4.25
C ASN A 98 -9.22 -6.39 -3.32
N ILE A 99 -8.64 -5.21 -3.56
CA ILE A 99 -9.01 -3.98 -2.85
C ILE A 99 -9.36 -2.87 -3.84
N PHE A 100 -10.51 -2.24 -3.65
CA PHE A 100 -10.87 -1.01 -4.34
C PHE A 100 -10.28 0.18 -3.61
N LEU A 101 -9.37 0.90 -4.26
CA LEU A 101 -8.88 2.18 -3.76
C LEU A 101 -9.55 3.30 -4.56
N LEU A 102 -10.71 3.73 -4.06
CA LEU A 102 -11.51 4.77 -4.70
C LEU A 102 -11.03 6.17 -4.27
N LYS A 103 -10.79 7.01 -5.27
CA LYS A 103 -10.52 8.44 -5.15
C LYS A 103 -11.61 9.25 -5.84
N ILE A 104 -12.32 10.06 -5.08
CA ILE A 104 -13.42 10.89 -5.58
C ILE A 104 -12.95 12.33 -5.62
N ILE A 105 -12.90 12.91 -6.82
CA ILE A 105 -12.50 14.29 -7.05
C ILE A 105 -13.73 15.18 -6.84
N ILE A 106 -13.63 16.10 -5.89
CA ILE A 106 -14.62 17.10 -5.56
C ILE A 106 -14.15 18.44 -6.12
N LYS A 107 -14.89 18.99 -7.07
CA LYS A 107 -14.67 20.32 -7.63
C LYS A 107 -15.19 21.40 -6.66
N LYS A 108 -14.76 22.64 -6.87
CA LYS A 108 -15.22 23.79 -6.07
C LYS A 108 -16.75 23.87 -6.10
N ASN A 109 -17.37 24.00 -4.91
CA ASN A 109 -18.82 24.08 -4.68
C ASN A 109 -19.63 22.79 -4.91
N GLU A 110 -19.02 21.68 -5.30
CA GLU A 110 -19.72 20.39 -5.34
C GLU A 110 -20.01 19.91 -3.91
N LYS A 111 -21.19 19.32 -3.72
CA LYS A 111 -21.60 18.68 -2.47
C LYS A 111 -21.89 17.22 -2.76
N ILE A 112 -21.42 16.35 -1.87
CA ILE A 112 -21.76 14.93 -1.89
C ILE A 112 -23.19 14.80 -1.36
N GLU A 113 -24.05 14.20 -2.16
CA GLU A 113 -25.45 13.95 -1.85
C GLU A 113 -25.64 12.50 -1.37
N LYS A 114 -26.80 12.22 -0.76
CA LYS A 114 -27.10 10.87 -0.26
C LYS A 114 -27.00 9.80 -1.36
N LYS A 115 -27.51 10.10 -2.56
CA LYS A 115 -27.43 9.19 -3.72
C LYS A 115 -25.98 8.86 -4.11
N ASP A 116 -25.07 9.84 -4.01
CA ASP A 116 -23.66 9.60 -4.25
C ASP A 116 -23.10 8.58 -3.25
N LEU A 117 -23.46 8.70 -1.96
CA LEU A 117 -23.05 7.76 -0.90
C LEU A 117 -23.61 6.35 -1.13
N GLU A 118 -24.88 6.25 -1.52
CA GLU A 118 -25.54 4.97 -1.85
C GLU A 118 -24.80 4.26 -2.99
N TYR A 119 -24.45 4.98 -4.06
CA TYR A 119 -23.71 4.41 -5.19
C TYR A 119 -22.26 4.07 -4.82
N ILE A 120 -21.57 4.92 -4.05
CA ILE A 120 -20.22 4.61 -3.52
C ILE A 120 -20.24 3.32 -2.69
N ASN A 121 -21.21 3.16 -1.80
CA ASN A 121 -21.38 1.95 -1.00
C ASN A 121 -21.64 0.73 -1.88
N SER A 122 -22.50 0.86 -2.90
CA SER A 122 -22.74 -0.21 -3.89
C SER A 122 -21.44 -0.67 -4.57
N LEU A 123 -20.61 0.29 -5.01
CA LEU A 123 -19.30 -0.02 -5.60
C LEU A 123 -18.36 -0.74 -4.61
N LEU A 124 -18.28 -0.28 -3.37
CA LEU A 124 -17.38 -0.88 -2.37
C LEU A 124 -17.88 -2.24 -1.86
N LEU A 125 -19.18 -2.50 -1.92
CA LEU A 125 -19.79 -3.79 -1.60
C LEU A 125 -19.77 -4.78 -2.78
N TYR A 126 -19.32 -4.35 -3.96
CA TYR A 126 -19.25 -5.16 -5.17
C TYR A 126 -18.55 -6.49 -4.93
N GLN A 127 -19.05 -7.58 -5.54
CA GLN A 127 -18.82 -8.92 -5.02
C GLN A 127 -17.37 -9.39 -4.91
N LEU A 128 -16.55 -8.85 -5.81
CA LEU A 128 -15.14 -9.19 -5.93
C LEU A 128 -14.22 -8.22 -5.16
N ASN A 129 -14.76 -7.20 -4.48
CA ASN A 129 -14.01 -6.38 -3.54
C ASN A 129 -13.94 -7.11 -2.18
N ASP A 130 -12.75 -7.56 -1.79
CA ASP A 130 -12.53 -8.39 -0.61
C ASP A 130 -12.47 -7.55 0.67
N ILE A 131 -11.88 -6.36 0.60
CA ILE A 131 -11.78 -5.41 1.72
C ILE A 131 -12.50 -4.11 1.36
N TYR A 132 -13.49 -3.75 2.17
CA TYR A 132 -14.15 -2.45 2.08
C TYR A 132 -13.17 -1.37 2.56
N VAL A 133 -12.58 -0.60 1.66
CA VAL A 133 -11.70 0.52 1.99
C VAL A 133 -12.47 1.82 1.81
N VAL A 134 -12.49 2.66 2.86
CA VAL A 134 -13.17 3.96 2.81
C VAL A 134 -12.52 4.84 1.72
N PRO A 135 -13.29 5.47 0.82
CA PRO A 135 -12.72 6.28 -0.26
C PRO A 135 -11.96 7.50 0.23
N ILE A 136 -11.03 7.99 -0.57
CA ILE A 136 -10.32 9.24 -0.33
C ILE A 136 -10.93 10.34 -1.19
N LEU A 137 -11.20 11.51 -0.60
CA LEU A 137 -11.60 12.69 -1.36
C LEU A 137 -10.36 13.41 -1.90
N GLU A 138 -10.33 13.74 -3.18
CA GLU A 138 -9.37 14.68 -3.76
C GLU A 138 -10.10 15.99 -4.06
N PHE A 139 -9.45 17.13 -3.82
CA PHE A 139 -10.10 18.43 -3.98
C PHE A 139 -9.47 19.19 -5.15
N GLU A 140 -10.30 19.61 -6.11
CA GLU A 140 -9.91 20.50 -7.20
C GLU A 140 -10.27 21.95 -6.85
N GLY A 141 -9.27 22.83 -6.91
CA GLY A 141 -9.37 24.21 -6.49
C GLY A 141 -8.75 24.50 -5.11
N GLU A 142 -8.80 25.77 -4.73
CA GLU A 142 -8.24 26.27 -3.48
C GLU A 142 -9.25 26.10 -2.33
N ILE A 143 -9.27 24.90 -1.74
CA ILE A 143 -9.90 24.64 -0.44
C ILE A 143 -8.77 24.53 0.59
N ASP A 144 -8.87 25.22 1.72
CA ASP A 144 -7.87 25.15 2.77
C ASP A 144 -7.84 23.76 3.45
N LYS A 145 -6.71 23.40 4.06
CA LYS A 145 -6.52 22.06 4.67
C LYS A 145 -7.52 21.76 5.80
N PRO A 146 -7.79 22.67 6.77
CA PRO A 146 -8.82 22.46 7.77
C PRO A 146 -10.19 22.12 7.19
N THR A 147 -10.65 22.87 6.19
CA THR A 147 -11.93 22.63 5.53
C THR A 147 -11.95 21.27 4.82
N ARG A 148 -10.87 20.87 4.14
CA ARG A 148 -10.75 19.52 3.53
C ARG A 148 -10.91 18.41 4.57
N VAL A 149 -10.32 18.58 5.76
CA VAL A 149 -10.43 17.60 6.85
C VAL A 149 -11.87 17.54 7.36
N GLN A 150 -12.54 18.66 7.54
CA GLN A 150 -13.95 18.69 7.96
C GLN A 150 -14.87 18.02 6.94
N ILE A 151 -14.71 18.32 5.65
CA ILE A 151 -15.49 17.70 4.56
C ILE A 151 -15.24 16.19 4.54
N TYR A 152 -13.99 15.76 4.69
CA TYR A 152 -13.65 14.34 4.72
C TYR A 152 -14.27 13.62 5.92
N ASN A 153 -14.19 14.19 7.13
CA ASN A 153 -14.78 13.57 8.32
C ASN A 153 -16.29 13.42 8.18
N LYS A 154 -16.97 14.47 7.71
CA LYS A 154 -18.41 14.43 7.45
C LYS A 154 -18.75 13.35 6.41
N PHE A 155 -17.98 13.29 5.32
CA PHE A 155 -18.15 12.25 4.30
C PHE A 155 -18.01 10.84 4.88
N VAL A 156 -16.97 10.59 5.70
CA VAL A 156 -16.76 9.30 6.36
C VAL A 156 -17.96 8.96 7.25
N GLU A 157 -18.39 9.88 8.11
CA GLU A 157 -19.53 9.66 9.01
C GLU A 157 -20.81 9.32 8.25
N GLU A 158 -21.15 10.08 7.20
CA GLU A 158 -22.35 9.85 6.40
C GLU A 158 -22.25 8.56 5.59
N LEU A 159 -21.09 8.25 5.01
CA LEU A 159 -20.85 7.00 4.29
C LEU A 159 -21.01 5.78 5.19
N LEU A 160 -20.47 5.82 6.41
CA LEU A 160 -20.56 4.72 7.37
C LEU A 160 -21.98 4.52 7.90
N LYS A 161 -22.70 5.61 8.16
CA LYS A 161 -24.13 5.55 8.50
C LYS A 161 -24.91 4.83 7.40
N GLU A 162 -24.71 5.22 6.14
CA GLU A 162 -25.37 4.57 5.00
C GLU A 162 -24.91 3.12 4.83
N LYS A 163 -23.62 2.81 4.98
CA LYS A 163 -23.12 1.43 4.93
C LYS A 163 -23.78 0.55 6.00
N ASN A 164 -24.05 1.09 7.18
CA ASN A 164 -24.64 0.33 8.29
C ASN A 164 -26.12 0.03 8.12
N THR A 165 -26.85 0.78 7.28
CA THR A 165 -28.22 0.41 6.90
C THR A 165 -28.22 -0.86 6.04
N VAL A 166 -27.19 -1.04 5.21
CA VAL A 166 -27.05 -2.18 4.28
C VAL A 166 -26.35 -3.38 4.92
N ASN A 167 -25.25 -3.15 5.66
CA ASN A 167 -24.44 -4.22 6.26
C ASN A 167 -23.73 -3.77 7.55
N PRO A 168 -24.40 -3.83 8.72
CA PRO A 168 -23.84 -3.33 9.98
C PRO A 168 -22.65 -4.15 10.50
N ASN A 169 -22.50 -5.41 10.07
CA ASN A 169 -21.45 -6.32 10.56
C ASN A 169 -20.20 -6.36 9.68
N LEU A 170 -20.15 -5.58 8.60
CA LEU A 170 -18.99 -5.49 7.71
C LEU A 170 -17.87 -4.71 8.39
N ARG A 171 -16.68 -5.31 8.44
CA ARG A 171 -15.45 -4.65 8.88
C ARG A 171 -14.89 -3.78 7.77
N ILE A 172 -14.35 -2.64 8.12
CA ILE A 172 -13.91 -1.63 7.15
C ILE A 172 -12.43 -1.31 7.33
N ALA A 173 -11.77 -0.98 6.23
CA ALA A 173 -10.43 -0.45 6.22
C ALA A 173 -10.45 1.09 6.23
N ILE A 174 -9.54 1.65 7.01
CA ILE A 174 -9.42 3.09 7.25
C ILE A 174 -8.52 3.68 6.17
N SER A 175 -8.97 4.76 5.53
CA SER A 175 -8.10 5.55 4.65
C SER A 175 -7.62 6.81 5.36
N ILE A 176 -6.32 7.06 5.27
CA ILE A 176 -5.64 8.27 5.72
C ILE A 176 -5.26 9.09 4.47
N PRO A 177 -6.05 10.12 4.11
CA PRO A 177 -5.75 10.95 2.96
C PRO A 177 -4.45 11.71 3.13
N SER A 178 -3.86 12.06 1.99
CA SER A 178 -2.59 12.77 1.96
C SER A 178 -2.65 14.15 2.66
N TYR A 179 -3.76 14.88 2.58
CA TYR A 179 -3.89 16.19 3.27
C TYR A 179 -4.22 16.06 4.77
N TYR A 180 -4.48 14.85 5.29
CA TYR A 180 -4.89 14.66 6.67
C TYR A 180 -3.68 14.82 7.61
N PRO A 181 -3.72 15.76 8.58
CA PRO A 181 -2.55 16.05 9.41
C PRO A 181 -2.33 14.95 10.45
N ARG A 182 -1.08 14.50 10.59
CA ARG A 182 -0.69 13.43 11.54
C ARG A 182 -1.17 13.68 12.98
N ARG A 183 -1.16 14.94 13.43
CA ARG A 183 -1.59 15.34 14.79
C ARG A 183 -3.10 15.16 15.06
N ARG A 184 -3.90 14.83 14.04
CA ARG A 184 -5.35 14.61 14.16
C ARG A 184 -5.75 13.17 13.86
N LEU A 185 -4.79 12.25 13.74
CA LEU A 185 -5.08 10.86 13.41
C LEU A 185 -6.00 10.21 14.43
N ASP A 186 -5.88 10.52 15.71
CA ASP A 186 -6.78 10.01 16.75
C ASP A 186 -8.25 10.36 16.44
N SER A 187 -8.50 11.61 16.03
CA SER A 187 -9.83 12.05 15.60
C SER A 187 -10.31 11.39 14.31
N LEU A 188 -9.40 10.89 13.47
CA LEU A 188 -9.78 10.10 12.30
C LEU A 188 -10.13 8.67 12.71
N PHE A 189 -9.29 8.05 13.55
CA PHE A 189 -9.51 6.69 14.05
C PHE A 189 -10.81 6.58 14.85
N SER A 190 -11.17 7.60 15.63
CA SER A 190 -12.42 7.64 16.39
C SER A 190 -13.68 7.54 15.52
N LEU A 191 -13.62 7.94 14.24
CA LEU A 191 -14.74 7.77 13.31
C LEU A 191 -15.05 6.30 12.99
N TYR A 192 -14.10 5.40 13.27
CA TYR A 192 -14.15 3.99 12.89
C TYR A 192 -14.21 3.02 14.07
N GLU A 193 -14.18 3.52 15.32
CA GLU A 193 -14.14 2.69 16.54
C GLU A 193 -15.34 1.74 16.63
N ILE A 194 -16.53 2.21 16.27
CA ILE A 194 -17.75 1.39 16.27
C ILE A 194 -17.67 0.25 15.24
N GLU A 195 -17.07 0.53 14.09
CA GLU A 195 -17.00 -0.38 12.95
C GLU A 195 -15.95 -1.48 13.12
N ASN A 196 -14.92 -1.20 13.92
CA ASN A 196 -13.74 -2.04 14.05
C ASN A 196 -13.50 -2.42 15.51
N LYS A 197 -14.25 -3.39 16.03
CA LYS A 197 -14.02 -3.95 17.38
C LYS A 197 -12.61 -4.53 17.57
N GLU A 198 -12.03 -5.13 16.53
CA GLU A 198 -10.62 -5.54 16.29
C GLU A 198 -10.62 -6.45 15.05
N PRO A 199 -9.60 -6.56 14.15
CA PRO A 199 -8.40 -5.73 13.84
C PRO A 199 -8.46 -4.78 12.61
N THR A 200 -7.56 -3.79 12.50
CA THR A 200 -7.66 -2.61 11.61
C THR A 200 -6.69 -2.62 10.42
N PHE A 201 -7.22 -2.68 9.20
CA PHE A 201 -6.48 -2.46 7.95
C PHE A 201 -6.47 -0.95 7.63
N ILE A 202 -5.29 -0.38 7.40
CA ILE A 202 -5.06 1.06 7.29
C ILE A 202 -4.37 1.34 5.96
N VAL A 203 -5.01 2.15 5.12
CA VAL A 203 -4.46 2.65 3.87
C VAL A 203 -3.94 4.06 4.07
N VAL A 204 -2.66 4.28 3.78
CA VAL A 204 -2.03 5.60 3.85
C VAL A 204 -1.78 6.12 2.45
N ASP A 205 -2.47 7.19 2.04
CA ASP A 205 -2.24 7.80 0.72
C ASP A 205 -1.06 8.76 0.76
N PHE A 206 -0.04 8.43 -0.01
CA PHE A 206 1.14 9.28 -0.20
C PHE A 206 0.94 10.30 -1.32
N ALA A 207 -0.13 10.22 -2.11
CA ALA A 207 -0.40 11.12 -3.24
C ALA A 207 0.83 11.31 -4.16
N TYR A 208 1.54 10.21 -4.45
CA TYR A 208 2.76 10.20 -5.25
C TYR A 208 3.93 11.01 -4.64
N GLN A 209 3.90 11.22 -3.32
CA GLN A 209 5.04 11.69 -2.54
C GLN A 209 5.87 10.50 -2.06
N ARG A 210 7.10 10.82 -1.64
CA ARG A 210 8.03 9.84 -1.04
C ARG A 210 7.67 9.66 0.42
N ALA A 211 8.04 8.52 1.00
CA ALA A 211 7.89 8.31 2.43
C ALA A 211 8.85 9.20 3.24
N THR A 212 10.01 9.51 2.66
CA THR A 212 10.98 10.48 3.19
C THR A 212 10.55 11.96 3.06
N ASP A 213 9.41 12.25 2.44
CA ASP A 213 8.93 13.63 2.33
C ASP A 213 8.64 14.19 3.75
N PRO A 214 9.13 15.40 4.12
CA PRO A 214 8.91 15.96 5.46
C PRO A 214 7.42 16.05 5.86
N SER A 215 6.53 16.19 4.87
CA SER A 215 5.08 16.21 5.10
C SER A 215 4.48 14.84 5.43
N ARG A 216 5.20 13.75 5.11
CA ARG A 216 4.77 12.35 5.24
C ARG A 216 5.50 11.58 6.31
N ILE A 217 6.77 11.88 6.53
CA ILE A 217 7.69 11.06 7.34
C ILE A 217 7.20 10.84 8.77
N GLY A 218 6.41 11.77 9.32
CA GLY A 218 5.83 11.65 10.66
C GLY A 218 4.54 10.84 10.75
N ILE A 219 3.94 10.41 9.64
CA ILE A 219 2.67 9.66 9.67
C ILE A 219 2.86 8.27 10.27
N ILE A 220 3.97 7.62 9.90
CA ILE A 220 4.27 6.24 10.29
C ILE A 220 4.42 6.10 11.80
N PRO A 221 5.28 6.91 12.46
CA PRO A 221 5.41 6.79 13.91
C PRO A 221 4.13 7.14 14.64
N THR A 222 3.32 8.07 14.12
CA THR A 222 2.04 8.40 14.76
C THR A 222 1.02 7.27 14.68
N ILE A 223 0.92 6.56 13.55
CA ILE A 223 0.04 5.38 13.44
C ILE A 223 0.49 4.30 14.42
N ASN A 224 1.78 3.94 14.40
CA ASN A 224 2.29 2.88 15.26
C ASN A 224 2.14 3.24 16.75
N SER A 225 2.45 4.47 17.16
CA SER A 225 2.25 4.93 18.55
C SER A 225 0.79 4.84 18.98
N TYR A 226 -0.17 5.29 18.15
CA TYR A 226 -1.60 5.20 18.48
C TYR A 226 -2.02 3.75 18.81
N PHE A 227 -1.64 2.79 17.97
CA PHE A 227 -2.02 1.39 18.19
C PHE A 227 -1.31 0.75 19.38
N LEU A 228 -0.03 1.09 19.60
CA LEU A 228 0.73 0.63 20.76
C LEU A 228 0.18 1.20 22.08
N GLU A 229 -0.18 2.48 22.13
CA GLU A 229 -0.76 3.13 23.31
C GLU A 229 -2.13 2.55 23.70
N ASN A 230 -2.88 2.05 22.70
CA ASN A 230 -4.17 1.38 22.90
C ASN A 230 -4.06 -0.14 23.09
N ASN A 231 -2.85 -0.68 23.30
CA ASN A 231 -2.57 -2.12 23.44
C ASN A 231 -3.14 -2.99 22.29
N ASN A 232 -3.15 -2.46 21.07
CA ASN A 232 -3.67 -3.18 19.90
C ASN A 232 -2.55 -3.36 18.86
N GLU A 233 -1.94 -4.53 18.83
CA GLU A 233 -0.88 -4.86 17.87
C GLU A 233 -1.43 -5.43 16.55
N LYS A 234 -2.72 -5.80 16.52
CA LYS A 234 -3.39 -6.42 15.37
C LYS A 234 -3.90 -5.35 14.40
N TYR A 235 -2.99 -4.69 13.72
CA TYR A 235 -3.30 -3.80 12.59
C TYR A 235 -2.51 -4.21 11.35
N PHE A 236 -2.86 -3.66 10.19
CA PHE A 236 -2.15 -3.89 8.93
C PHE A 236 -2.02 -2.58 8.17
N ILE A 237 -0.79 -2.13 7.89
CA ILE A 237 -0.59 -0.84 7.20
C ILE A 237 -0.23 -1.08 5.73
N TYR A 238 -0.97 -0.42 4.85
CA TYR A 238 -0.81 -0.43 3.41
C TYR A 238 -0.44 0.96 2.89
N GLY A 239 0.67 1.07 2.15
CA GLY A 239 1.15 2.32 1.57
C GLY A 239 0.61 2.55 0.16
N PHE A 240 -0.40 3.39 0.01
CA PHE A 240 -1.02 3.69 -1.28
C PHE A 240 -0.32 4.82 -2.03
N ASN A 241 -0.11 4.62 -3.34
CA ASN A 241 0.41 5.62 -4.26
C ASN A 241 1.75 6.24 -3.81
N VAL A 242 2.65 5.39 -3.31
CA VAL A 242 3.99 5.79 -2.84
C VAL A 242 4.89 6.05 -4.05
N LYS A 243 5.62 7.17 -4.03
CA LYS A 243 6.69 7.38 -5.01
C LYS A 243 7.92 6.55 -4.62
N PRO A 244 8.41 5.65 -5.49
CA PRO A 244 9.35 4.59 -5.10
C PRO A 244 10.76 5.11 -4.76
N TYR A 245 11.18 6.20 -5.40
CA TYR A 245 12.51 6.79 -5.19
C TYR A 245 12.61 8.21 -5.73
N LYS A 246 13.69 8.92 -5.38
CA LYS A 246 14.01 10.26 -5.92
C LYS A 246 14.70 10.15 -7.28
N LYS A 247 13.96 10.46 -8.35
CA LYS A 247 14.42 10.30 -9.75
C LYS A 247 15.76 10.97 -10.09
N GLY A 248 16.03 12.14 -9.51
CA GLY A 248 17.20 12.96 -9.85
C GLY A 248 18.52 12.52 -9.20
N GLU A 249 18.49 11.59 -8.23
CA GLU A 249 19.70 11.02 -7.66
C GLU A 249 20.19 9.88 -8.54
N GLN A 250 21.51 9.67 -8.63
CA GLN A 250 22.07 8.60 -9.47
C GLN A 250 21.66 7.22 -8.97
N THR A 251 21.87 6.95 -7.67
CA THR A 251 21.56 5.68 -7.00
C THR A 251 20.66 5.91 -5.78
N PRO A 252 19.38 6.26 -5.97
CA PRO A 252 18.50 6.62 -4.86
C PRO A 252 18.13 5.40 -4.01
N LEU A 253 17.85 5.65 -2.72
CA LEU A 253 17.33 4.64 -1.79
C LEU A 253 15.91 4.15 -2.18
N SER A 254 15.59 2.93 -1.78
CA SER A 254 14.24 2.39 -1.88
C SER A 254 13.31 2.93 -0.79
N GLU A 255 12.31 3.72 -1.21
CA GLU A 255 11.26 4.18 -0.30
C GLU A 255 10.34 3.02 0.12
N GLU A 256 10.21 1.98 -0.71
CA GLU A 256 9.40 0.80 -0.37
C GLU A 256 10.02 -0.02 0.77
N ILE A 257 11.34 -0.28 0.72
CA ILE A 257 12.04 -0.95 1.83
C ILE A 257 11.94 -0.13 3.11
N MET A 258 12.15 1.19 3.02
CA MET A 258 12.04 2.07 4.18
C MET A 258 10.65 2.00 4.83
N LEU A 259 9.58 1.89 4.04
CA LEU A 259 8.23 1.72 4.59
C LEU A 259 8.09 0.42 5.37
N ILE A 260 8.60 -0.70 4.84
CA ILE A 260 8.59 -2.00 5.52
C ILE A 260 9.38 -1.93 6.83
N GLU A 261 10.61 -1.39 6.79
CA GLU A 261 11.47 -1.14 7.96
C GLU A 261 10.92 -0.08 8.93
N SER A 262 9.79 0.54 8.60
CA SER A 262 9.05 1.45 9.48
C SER A 262 7.70 0.89 9.95
N GLY A 263 7.39 -0.37 9.65
CA GLY A 263 6.20 -1.08 10.13
C GLY A 263 5.05 -1.22 9.13
N PHE A 264 5.27 -0.92 7.85
CA PHE A 264 4.28 -1.23 6.81
C PHE A 264 4.26 -2.72 6.51
N ASN A 265 3.07 -3.24 6.22
CA ASN A 265 2.88 -4.61 5.80
C ASN A 265 2.87 -4.77 4.28
N ALA A 266 2.42 -3.73 3.57
CA ALA A 266 2.36 -3.77 2.11
C ALA A 266 2.51 -2.40 1.47
N VAL A 267 2.99 -2.39 0.22
CA VAL A 267 3.20 -1.17 -0.58
C VAL A 267 2.48 -1.29 -1.92
N GLY A 268 1.71 -0.26 -2.25
CA GLY A 268 0.89 -0.15 -3.45
C GLY A 268 1.63 0.28 -4.71
N ALA A 269 0.92 0.28 -5.84
CA ALA A 269 1.48 0.74 -7.10
C ALA A 269 1.53 2.29 -7.17
N PRO A 270 2.54 2.85 -7.86
CA PRO A 270 2.68 4.29 -8.02
C PRO A 270 1.82 4.81 -9.19
N TYR A 271 0.75 5.57 -8.89
CA TYR A 271 -0.11 6.22 -9.89
C TYR A 271 0.27 7.69 -10.05
N LYS A 272 1.15 7.97 -11.01
CA LYS A 272 1.43 9.35 -11.40
C LYS A 272 0.22 9.94 -12.10
N ASN A 273 -0.33 11.04 -11.60
CA ASN A 273 -1.28 11.86 -12.35
C ASN A 273 -0.61 12.30 -13.66
N LYS A 274 -1.07 11.75 -14.78
CA LYS A 274 -0.58 12.09 -16.13
C LYS A 274 -1.09 13.48 -16.51
N LYS A 275 -0.48 14.55 -15.97
CA LYS A 275 -0.38 15.77 -16.78
C LYS A 275 0.64 15.46 -17.87
N ILE A 276 0.15 15.28 -19.09
CA ILE A 276 0.94 14.94 -20.28
C ILE A 276 1.98 16.04 -20.47
N LYS A 277 3.21 15.80 -20.01
CA LYS A 277 4.37 16.42 -20.65
C LYS A 277 4.74 15.49 -21.79
N LEU A 278 4.79 16.03 -23.01
CA LEU A 278 5.34 15.37 -24.20
C LEU A 278 6.51 14.50 -23.79
N ALA A 279 6.31 13.18 -23.85
CA ALA A 279 7.34 12.23 -23.48
C ALA A 279 8.35 12.21 -24.62
N PHE A 280 9.44 12.97 -24.49
CA PHE A 280 10.60 12.71 -25.33
C PHE A 280 11.01 11.26 -25.11
N SER A 281 11.11 10.49 -26.20
CA SER A 281 11.66 9.13 -26.13
C SER A 281 13.00 9.20 -25.39
N PRO A 282 13.24 8.32 -24.40
CA PRO A 282 14.47 8.35 -23.61
C PRO A 282 15.67 8.24 -24.56
N ARG A 283 16.49 9.31 -24.61
CA ARG A 283 17.63 9.41 -25.52
C ARG A 283 18.77 8.46 -25.10
N THR A 284 18.96 8.29 -23.80
CA THR A 284 19.99 7.46 -23.17
C THR A 284 19.40 6.50 -22.14
N TRP A 285 20.21 5.51 -21.72
CA TRP A 285 19.85 4.55 -20.68
C TRP A 285 19.64 5.20 -19.30
N ASP A 286 20.30 6.33 -19.03
CA ASP A 286 20.15 7.10 -17.78
C ASP A 286 18.75 7.71 -17.59
N HIS A 287 18.02 7.91 -18.69
CA HIS A 287 16.66 8.43 -18.67
C HIS A 287 15.60 7.36 -18.43
N LEU A 288 15.97 6.09 -18.37
CA LEU A 288 15.07 4.99 -18.08
C LEU A 288 14.86 4.83 -16.57
N ASN A 289 13.86 4.03 -16.21
CA ASN A 289 13.67 3.61 -14.82
C ASN A 289 14.89 2.83 -14.33
N LYS A 290 15.14 2.94 -13.03
CA LYS A 290 16.26 2.30 -12.34
C LYS A 290 15.83 0.95 -11.80
N ILE A 291 16.76 0.00 -11.69
CA ILE A 291 16.49 -1.33 -11.15
C ILE A 291 16.83 -1.41 -9.66
N PHE A 292 16.00 -2.09 -8.88
CA PHE A 292 16.25 -2.35 -7.46
C PHE A 292 17.39 -3.36 -7.28
N GLN A 293 18.18 -3.20 -6.22
CA GLN A 293 19.23 -4.13 -5.82
C GLN A 293 19.10 -4.50 -4.34
N ASN A 294 19.03 -5.80 -4.08
CA ASN A 294 18.82 -6.36 -2.74
C ASN A 294 20.07 -6.19 -1.86
N THR A 295 21.25 -6.11 -2.46
CA THR A 295 22.53 -5.99 -1.74
C THR A 295 22.68 -4.70 -0.97
N ASP A 296 22.11 -3.59 -1.45
CA ASP A 296 22.28 -2.26 -0.87
C ASP A 296 20.97 -1.47 -0.69
N TYR A 297 19.84 -2.07 -1.09
CA TYR A 297 18.50 -1.46 -1.07
C TYR A 297 18.42 -0.13 -1.83
N LYS A 298 19.17 -0.02 -2.93
CA LYS A 298 19.18 1.14 -3.83
C LYS A 298 18.64 0.80 -5.20
N TYR A 299 18.28 1.84 -5.93
CA TYR A 299 17.89 1.78 -7.33
C TYR A 299 19.06 2.22 -8.22
N HIS A 300 19.50 1.35 -9.13
CA HIS A 300 20.66 1.59 -9.98
C HIS A 300 20.27 1.85 -11.44
N PRO A 301 20.97 2.74 -12.15
CA PRO A 301 20.70 3.08 -13.54
C PRO A 301 21.04 1.93 -14.49
N LEU A 302 20.29 1.82 -15.59
CA LEU A 302 20.52 0.82 -16.64
C LEU A 302 21.71 1.15 -17.57
N SER A 303 22.34 2.32 -17.39
CA SER A 303 23.60 2.65 -18.05
C SER A 303 24.74 1.76 -17.54
N GLU A 304 24.66 1.29 -16.29
CA GLU A 304 25.59 0.31 -15.74
C GLU A 304 25.38 -1.06 -16.38
N LYS A 305 26.44 -1.62 -16.98
CA LYS A 305 26.39 -2.86 -17.77
C LYS A 305 25.90 -4.03 -16.93
N ASP A 306 26.42 -4.19 -15.72
CA ASP A 306 26.08 -5.34 -14.86
C ASP A 306 24.62 -5.29 -14.42
N LYS A 307 24.10 -4.08 -14.14
CA LYS A 307 22.70 -3.87 -13.80
C LYS A 307 21.79 -4.23 -14.97
N ARG A 308 22.17 -3.83 -16.19
CA ARG A 308 21.43 -4.23 -17.39
C ARG A 308 21.44 -5.76 -17.60
N LEU A 309 22.58 -6.42 -17.40
CA LEU A 309 22.68 -7.88 -17.53
C LEU A 309 21.78 -8.62 -16.54
N LEU A 310 21.62 -8.13 -15.30
CA LEU A 310 20.67 -8.71 -14.35
C LEU A 310 19.23 -8.70 -14.87
N LEU A 311 18.81 -7.58 -15.47
CA LEU A 311 17.48 -7.47 -16.08
C LEU A 311 17.35 -8.41 -17.29
N GLU A 312 18.36 -8.48 -18.16
CA GLU A 312 18.36 -9.37 -19.33
C GLU A 312 18.21 -10.84 -18.93
N ASN A 313 19.01 -11.29 -17.96
CA ASN A 313 18.95 -12.66 -17.46
C ASN A 313 17.58 -12.99 -16.85
N TRP A 314 17.01 -12.07 -16.06
CA TRP A 314 15.68 -12.25 -15.50
C TRP A 314 14.60 -12.36 -16.58
N LEU A 315 14.68 -11.52 -17.63
CA LEU A 315 13.73 -11.57 -18.75
C LEU A 315 13.80 -12.90 -19.52
N GLN A 316 15.02 -13.41 -19.76
CA GLN A 316 15.24 -14.70 -20.41
C GLN A 316 14.68 -15.85 -19.56
N GLN A 317 14.96 -15.85 -18.26
CA GLN A 317 14.55 -16.92 -17.35
C GLN A 317 13.04 -16.96 -17.11
N PHE A 318 12.39 -15.80 -16.89
CA PHE A 318 11.03 -15.77 -16.36
C PHE A 318 9.95 -15.40 -17.38
N LEU A 319 10.31 -14.72 -18.47
CA LEU A 319 9.34 -14.30 -19.48
C LEU A 319 9.48 -15.02 -20.83
N GLU A 320 10.47 -15.93 -20.94
CA GLU A 320 10.84 -16.67 -22.18
C GLU A 320 11.00 -15.71 -23.37
N PHE A 321 11.55 -14.53 -23.10
CA PHE A 321 11.57 -13.43 -24.05
C PHE A 321 13.01 -13.24 -24.55
N ASN A 322 13.28 -13.56 -25.82
CA ASN A 322 14.53 -13.22 -26.49
C ASN A 322 14.54 -11.72 -26.81
N VAL A 323 14.89 -10.90 -25.82
CA VAL A 323 14.90 -9.44 -25.98
C VAL A 323 16.28 -8.96 -26.39
N ASN A 324 16.40 -8.37 -27.58
CA ASN A 324 17.49 -7.46 -27.88
C ASN A 324 17.19 -6.10 -27.22
N LEU A 325 17.59 -5.88 -25.96
CA LEU A 325 17.25 -4.64 -25.24
C LEU A 325 17.74 -3.38 -25.96
N LYS A 326 18.79 -3.48 -26.81
CA LYS A 326 19.31 -2.36 -27.60
C LYS A 326 18.28 -1.76 -28.56
N GLU A 327 17.30 -2.54 -29.01
CA GLU A 327 16.28 -2.12 -29.98
C GLU A 327 14.98 -1.63 -29.32
N VAL A 328 14.79 -1.86 -28.01
CA VAL A 328 13.47 -1.72 -27.36
C VAL A 328 13.45 -0.73 -26.20
N LYS A 329 14.13 0.42 -26.34
CA LYS A 329 14.18 1.49 -25.32
C LYS A 329 12.81 1.95 -24.80
N SER A 330 11.77 1.93 -25.65
CA SER A 330 10.42 2.40 -25.30
C SER A 330 9.66 1.43 -24.37
N THR A 331 9.94 0.12 -24.42
CA THR A 331 9.26 -0.88 -23.58
C THR A 331 10.08 -1.30 -22.35
N VAL A 332 11.40 -1.06 -22.34
CA VAL A 332 12.29 -1.38 -21.20
C VAL A 332 11.73 -0.88 -19.86
N ASN A 333 11.15 0.32 -19.83
CA ASN A 333 10.54 0.87 -18.62
C ASN A 333 9.44 0.00 -18.01
N LYS A 334 8.71 -0.74 -18.84
CA LYS A 334 7.67 -1.68 -18.40
C LYS A 334 8.32 -2.91 -17.78
N TYR A 335 9.37 -3.45 -18.39
CA TYR A 335 10.12 -4.59 -17.87
C TYR A 335 10.86 -4.28 -16.57
N VAL A 336 11.49 -3.11 -16.47
CA VAL A 336 12.10 -2.63 -15.21
C VAL A 336 11.09 -2.61 -14.07
N ARG A 337 9.85 -2.19 -14.32
CA ARG A 337 8.80 -2.21 -13.30
C ARG A 337 8.47 -3.63 -12.85
N GLN A 338 8.42 -4.59 -13.76
CA GLN A 338 8.15 -5.99 -13.43
C GLN A 338 9.30 -6.63 -12.65
N TYR A 339 10.54 -6.38 -13.09
CA TYR A 339 11.74 -6.80 -12.38
C TYR A 339 11.75 -6.23 -10.95
N ASN A 340 11.57 -4.92 -10.79
CA ASN A 340 11.55 -4.30 -9.47
C ASN A 340 10.42 -4.85 -8.59
N PHE A 341 9.25 -5.09 -9.16
CA PHE A 341 8.14 -5.73 -8.45
C PHE A 341 8.52 -7.12 -7.93
N TYR A 342 9.10 -7.96 -8.79
CA TYR A 342 9.51 -9.32 -8.43
C TYR A 342 10.65 -9.31 -7.41
N SER A 343 11.72 -8.56 -7.66
CA SER A 343 12.90 -8.50 -6.78
C SER A 343 12.58 -7.94 -5.40
N LEU A 344 11.69 -6.94 -5.31
CA LEU A 344 11.21 -6.43 -4.01
C LEU A 344 10.36 -7.45 -3.26
N ASN A 345 9.40 -8.11 -3.93
CA ASN A 345 8.59 -9.15 -3.28
C ASN A 345 9.43 -10.34 -2.80
N LYS A 346 10.47 -10.70 -3.56
CA LYS A 346 11.43 -11.72 -3.14
C LYS A 346 12.19 -11.30 -1.89
N GLU A 347 12.67 -10.05 -1.83
CA GLU A 347 13.32 -9.51 -0.63
C GLU A 347 12.36 -9.48 0.57
N PHE A 348 11.14 -9.02 0.34
CA PHE A 348 10.08 -8.97 1.35
C PHE A 348 9.73 -10.35 1.92
N LEU A 349 9.65 -11.38 1.07
CA LEU A 349 9.48 -12.76 1.51
C LEU A 349 10.66 -13.20 2.39
N GLN A 350 11.90 -12.98 1.95
CA GLN A 350 13.09 -13.38 2.70
C GLN A 350 13.18 -12.69 4.08
N ILE A 351 12.82 -11.41 4.18
CA ILE A 351 12.76 -10.70 5.46
C ILE A 351 11.66 -11.31 6.34
N SER A 352 10.47 -11.55 5.77
CA SER A 352 9.32 -12.10 6.52
C SER A 352 9.63 -13.49 7.07
N GLU A 353 10.24 -14.37 6.27
CA GLU A 353 10.62 -15.73 6.68
C GLU A 353 11.61 -15.72 7.85
N LYS A 354 12.63 -14.84 7.81
CA LYS A 354 13.58 -14.71 8.92
C LYS A 354 12.90 -14.27 10.21
N ILE A 355 11.96 -13.34 10.13
CA ILE A 355 11.15 -12.90 11.28
C ILE A 355 10.33 -14.08 11.82
N TRP A 356 9.63 -14.81 10.95
CA TRP A 356 8.80 -15.94 11.37
C TRP A 356 9.57 -17.11 11.97
N LYS A 357 10.80 -17.33 11.52
CA LYS A 357 11.71 -18.38 12.04
C LYS A 357 12.56 -17.91 13.23
N SER A 358 12.40 -16.66 13.66
CA SER A 358 13.21 -16.04 14.72
C SER A 358 14.72 -16.01 14.40
N GLU A 359 15.10 -15.93 13.12
CA GLU A 359 16.49 -15.81 12.64
C GLU A 359 16.95 -14.35 12.69
N LEU A 360 16.83 -13.72 13.86
CA LEU A 360 17.03 -12.26 14.02
C LEU A 360 18.47 -11.82 13.76
N GLU A 361 19.47 -12.57 14.22
CA GLU A 361 20.89 -12.23 14.00
C GLU A 361 21.23 -12.16 12.50
N VAL A 362 20.76 -13.12 11.71
CA VAL A 362 20.97 -13.14 10.25
C VAL A 362 20.23 -11.99 9.57
N LEU A 363 19.02 -11.67 10.04
CA LEU A 363 18.26 -10.53 9.55
C LEU A 363 18.99 -9.21 9.85
N GLU A 364 19.50 -9.06 11.07
CA GLU A 364 20.29 -7.91 11.48
C GLU A 364 21.50 -7.76 10.56
N GLU A 365 22.35 -8.78 10.42
CA GLU A 365 23.50 -8.74 9.51
C GLU A 365 23.11 -8.33 8.07
N GLN A 366 21.98 -8.85 7.58
CA GLN A 366 21.46 -8.52 6.25
C GLN A 366 21.09 -7.04 6.08
N ILE A 367 20.64 -6.35 7.14
CA ILE A 367 20.12 -4.97 7.03
C ILE A 367 21.00 -3.91 7.70
N LEU A 368 21.83 -4.30 8.68
CA LEU A 368 22.48 -3.43 9.67
C LEU A 368 23.46 -2.38 9.11
N ASN A 369 23.88 -2.49 7.85
CA ASN A 369 24.80 -1.52 7.23
C ASN A 369 24.19 -0.76 6.05
N LYS A 370 22.90 -0.93 5.79
CA LYS A 370 22.24 -0.30 4.64
C LYS A 370 21.81 1.12 5.00
N GLU A 371 22.10 2.08 4.12
CA GLU A 371 21.78 3.50 4.35
C GLU A 371 20.27 3.73 4.54
N VAL A 372 19.42 2.93 3.89
CA VAL A 372 17.97 2.99 4.09
C VAL A 372 17.59 2.58 5.51
N THR A 373 18.23 1.53 6.04
CA THR A 373 18.03 1.02 7.40
C THR A 373 18.47 2.05 8.42
N LEU A 374 19.62 2.72 8.23
CA LEU A 374 20.04 3.82 9.10
C LEU A 374 18.99 4.94 9.17
N LYS A 375 18.37 5.31 8.05
CA LYS A 375 17.28 6.31 8.01
C LYS A 375 15.99 5.79 8.64
N ALA A 376 15.66 4.51 8.46
CA ALA A 376 14.53 3.88 9.10
C ALA A 376 14.72 3.82 10.63
N ASN A 377 15.92 3.53 11.12
CA ASN A 377 16.26 3.52 12.56
C ASN A 377 15.99 4.87 13.22
N GLU A 378 16.27 5.99 12.54
CA GLU A 378 15.95 7.32 13.05
C GLU A 378 14.43 7.53 13.24
N LEU A 379 13.61 6.88 12.42
CA LEU A 379 12.16 6.87 12.56
C LEU A 379 11.70 5.91 13.64
N ALA A 380 12.26 4.69 13.68
CA ALA A 380 11.98 3.69 14.70
C ALA A 380 12.25 4.24 16.12
N LYS A 381 13.36 4.96 16.33
CA LYS A 381 13.66 5.64 17.60
C LYS A 381 12.56 6.60 18.05
N LYS A 382 11.80 7.21 17.14
CA LYS A 382 10.66 8.07 17.50
C LYS A 382 9.43 7.24 17.90
N ILE A 383 9.26 6.05 17.33
CA ILE A 383 8.19 5.10 17.70
C ILE A 383 8.43 4.60 19.12
N LEU A 384 9.64 4.09 19.38
CA LEU A 384 9.99 3.44 20.65
C LEU A 384 10.01 4.40 21.84
N LYS A 385 10.33 5.68 21.63
CA LYS A 385 10.26 6.72 22.68
C LYS A 385 8.86 6.90 23.27
N ASN A 386 7.83 6.53 22.51
CA ASN A 386 6.43 6.65 22.93
C ASN A 386 5.84 5.30 23.37
N LYS A 387 6.62 4.21 23.38
CA LYS A 387 6.13 2.91 23.86
C LYS A 387 5.83 3.06 25.36
N PRO A 388 4.60 2.81 25.84
CA PRO A 388 4.37 2.72 27.27
C PRO A 388 5.33 1.66 27.83
N LYS A 389 5.99 1.95 28.96
CA LYS A 389 6.81 0.95 29.64
C LYS A 389 5.87 -0.21 29.98
N SER A 390 5.93 -1.30 29.22
CA SER A 390 5.14 -2.47 29.54
C SER A 390 5.63 -2.96 30.90
N ASN A 391 4.71 -3.02 31.88
CA ASN A 391 4.90 -3.92 32.99
C ASN A 391 5.02 -5.31 32.37
N LYS A 392 6.19 -5.92 32.49
CA LYS A 392 6.34 -7.37 32.33
C LYS A 392 5.39 -8.01 33.34
N HIS A 393 4.16 -8.29 32.94
CA HIS A 393 3.43 -9.37 33.56
C HIS A 393 4.09 -10.64 33.04
N ASP A 394 5.10 -11.10 33.78
CA ASP A 394 5.39 -12.53 33.84
C ASP A 394 4.07 -13.20 34.19
N ILE A 395 3.41 -13.79 33.20
CA ILE A 395 2.40 -14.80 33.43
C ILE A 395 3.21 -16.03 33.84
N THR A 396 3.66 -16.05 35.09
CA THR A 396 3.94 -17.30 35.78
C THR A 396 2.60 -18.00 35.95
N LEU A 397 2.37 -18.96 35.07
CA LEU A 397 1.50 -20.09 35.34
C LEU A 397 2.01 -20.75 36.62
N ASP A 398 1.42 -20.40 37.76
CA ASP A 398 1.56 -21.19 38.97
C ASP A 398 0.23 -21.27 39.72
N LYS A 399 -0.22 -22.53 39.79
CA LYS A 399 -1.11 -23.14 40.78
C LYS A 399 -2.62 -22.92 40.63
N PHE A 400 -3.20 -23.80 39.82
CA PHE A 400 -4.26 -24.69 40.32
C PHE A 400 -3.83 -25.30 41.67
N ILE A 401 -4.52 -24.96 42.76
CA ILE A 401 -5.28 -25.89 43.64
C ILE A 401 -6.48 -25.11 44.15
#